data_AF-A0A352Q020-F1
#
_entry.id   AF-A0A352Q020-F1
#
_cell.length_a   1.000
_cell.length_b   1.000
_cell.length_c   1.000
_cell.angle_alpha   90.00
_cell.angle_beta   90.00
_cell.angle_gamma   90.00
#
_symmetry.space_group_name_H-M   'P 1'
#
loop_
_entity.id
_entity.type
_entity.pdbx_description
1 polymer ?
#
loop_
_entity_poly.entity_id
_entity_poly.type
_entity_poly.pdbx_seq_one_letter_code
_entity_poly.pdbx_strand_id
1 'polypeptide(L)'
;MASSETDEIASENPVEQGDAAGDAAAALESNPPGFVHLHLHSEYSLVDGTVGVGQLVQRVRELGMPAVAITDLNNVFALVKFYKAALAAGIKPICGCDIEIDTGWPDRPTGLLTLLVRNQEGYQNLTQLISRSYQEGQGAGRPM
;
A
#
# COMPACT_ATOMS: atom_id res chain seq x y z
N MET A 1 -53.32 -55.44 15.35
CA MET A 1 -52.82 -54.75 14.14
C MET A 1 -51.62 -53.93 14.56
N ALA A 2 -50.44 -54.23 13.99
CA ALA A 2 -49.17 -53.49 13.96
C ALA A 2 -48.48 -53.18 15.32
N SER A 3 -47.44 -53.93 15.76
CA SER A 3 -45.98 -53.79 15.48
C SER A 3 -45.37 -52.52 16.12
N SER A 4 -44.70 -52.57 17.27
CA SER A 4 -43.34 -53.06 17.63
C SER A 4 -42.18 -52.17 17.15
N GLU A 5 -41.34 -51.77 18.12
CA GLU A 5 -39.90 -51.39 18.04
C GLU A 5 -39.61 -50.00 17.41
N THR A 6 -38.66 -49.15 17.87
CA THR A 6 -37.41 -49.31 18.64
C THR A 6 -36.91 -47.93 19.11
N ASP A 7 -36.02 -47.91 20.12
CA ASP A 7 -35.12 -46.81 20.51
C ASP A 7 -34.37 -46.18 19.31
N GLU A 8 -34.02 -44.88 19.40
CA GLU A 8 -32.65 -44.37 19.15
C GLU A 8 -32.54 -42.83 19.24
N ILE A 9 -31.69 -42.40 20.18
CA ILE A 9 -30.61 -41.41 20.06
C ILE A 9 -30.97 -39.92 19.84
N ALA A 10 -30.51 -39.13 20.81
CA ALA A 10 -30.40 -37.67 20.79
C ALA A 10 -29.71 -37.16 19.51
N SER A 11 -30.43 -36.38 18.70
CA SER A 11 -29.86 -35.67 17.57
C SER A 11 -29.07 -34.46 18.08
N GLU A 12 -27.75 -34.57 18.01
CA GLU A 12 -26.81 -33.48 18.20
C GLU A 12 -27.13 -32.33 17.22
N ASN A 13 -27.27 -31.11 17.75
CA ASN A 13 -27.29 -29.91 16.93
C ASN A 13 -25.94 -29.76 16.22
N PRO A 14 -25.87 -29.64 14.89
CA PRO A 14 -24.63 -29.34 14.21
C PRO A 14 -24.21 -27.90 14.54
N VAL A 15 -22.98 -27.76 15.01
CA VAL A 15 -22.28 -26.48 15.12
C VAL A 15 -22.08 -25.94 13.70
N GLU A 16 -22.81 -24.89 13.31
CA GLU A 16 -22.57 -24.16 12.07
C GLU A 16 -21.18 -23.50 12.14
N GLN A 17 -20.21 -24.09 11.44
CA GLN A 17 -18.93 -23.47 11.13
C GLN A 17 -19.15 -22.43 10.02
N GLY A 18 -18.76 -21.20 10.30
CA GLY A 18 -18.95 -20.05 9.41
C GLY A 18 -18.08 -20.08 8.16
N ASP A 19 -18.68 -19.65 7.04
CA ASP A 19 -17.97 -19.27 5.82
C ASP A 19 -17.58 -17.78 5.90
N ALA A 20 -16.39 -17.50 6.45
CA ALA A 20 -15.79 -16.16 6.51
C ALA A 20 -15.42 -15.56 5.13
N ALA A 21 -15.76 -16.23 4.02
CA ALA A 21 -15.50 -15.77 2.66
C ALA A 21 -16.67 -14.95 2.08
N GLY A 22 -17.89 -15.07 2.61
CA GLY A 22 -19.09 -14.39 2.09
C GLY A 22 -19.21 -12.92 2.50
N ASP A 23 -18.73 -12.57 3.69
CA ASP A 23 -18.93 -11.23 4.27
C ASP A 23 -18.06 -10.13 3.64
N ALA A 24 -16.92 -10.49 3.05
CA ALA A 24 -16.02 -9.51 2.42
C ALA A 24 -16.59 -8.95 1.09
N ALA A 25 -17.40 -9.75 0.38
CA ALA A 25 -18.00 -9.36 -0.90
C ALA A 25 -19.20 -8.42 -0.70
N ALA A 26 -20.02 -8.67 0.32
CA ALA A 26 -21.20 -7.85 0.64
C ALA A 26 -20.84 -6.45 1.19
N ALA A 27 -19.67 -6.30 1.84
CA ALA A 27 -19.19 -5.02 2.35
C ALA A 27 -18.78 -4.01 1.25
N LEU A 28 -18.63 -4.46 0.00
CA LEU A 28 -18.20 -3.60 -1.13
C LEU A 28 -19.35 -2.81 -1.76
N GLU A 29 -20.62 -3.11 -1.43
CA GLU A 29 -21.78 -2.53 -2.12
C GLU A 29 -22.32 -1.21 -1.52
N SER A 30 -21.83 -0.75 -0.36
CA SER A 30 -22.38 0.45 0.32
C SER A 30 -21.39 1.58 0.63
N ASN A 31 -20.12 1.45 0.22
CA ASN A 31 -19.14 2.53 0.44
C ASN A 31 -19.04 3.40 -0.83
N PRO A 32 -19.32 4.71 -0.80
CA PRO A 32 -19.00 5.60 -1.93
C PRO A 32 -17.51 5.45 -2.28
N PRO A 33 -17.10 5.61 -3.56
CA PRO A 33 -15.72 5.35 -3.97
C PRO A 33 -14.77 6.20 -3.13
N GLY A 34 -14.08 5.54 -2.21
CA GLY A 34 -13.13 6.18 -1.30
C GLY A 34 -11.94 6.72 -2.09
N PHE A 35 -11.51 7.93 -1.76
CA PHE A 35 -10.30 8.50 -2.33
C PHE A 35 -9.06 8.02 -1.57
N VAL A 36 -7.99 7.72 -2.29
CA VAL A 36 -6.69 7.30 -1.73
C VAL A 36 -5.59 8.12 -2.38
N HIS A 37 -4.74 8.73 -1.55
CA HIS A 37 -3.53 9.41 -2.04
C HIS A 37 -2.49 8.39 -2.48
N LEU A 38 -2.13 8.43 -3.77
CA LEU A 38 -1.11 7.57 -4.39
C LEU A 38 0.19 8.29 -4.72
N HIS A 39 0.23 9.61 -4.52
CA HIS A 39 1.38 10.46 -4.77
C HIS A 39 1.55 11.40 -3.58
N LEU A 40 2.60 11.19 -2.80
CA LEU A 40 2.83 11.92 -1.55
C LEU A 40 4.30 11.82 -1.13
N HIS A 41 4.90 12.97 -0.86
CA HIS A 41 6.27 13.08 -0.37
C HIS A 41 6.28 13.31 1.14
N SER A 42 7.01 12.45 1.84
CA SER A 42 7.19 12.50 3.28
C SER A 42 8.38 13.37 3.66
N GLU A 43 8.60 13.57 4.95
CA GLU A 43 9.81 14.20 5.52
C GLU A 43 11.14 13.55 5.07
N TYR A 44 11.09 12.36 4.45
CA TYR A 44 12.26 11.67 3.90
C TYR A 44 12.50 11.96 2.42
N SER A 45 11.60 12.70 1.76
CA SER A 45 11.91 13.32 0.48
C SER A 45 12.73 14.59 0.72
N LEU A 46 14.05 14.44 0.68
CA LEU A 46 14.99 15.43 1.21
C LEU A 46 14.93 16.81 0.51
N VAL A 47 14.41 16.86 -0.71
CA VAL A 47 14.38 18.07 -1.52
C VAL A 47 13.07 18.85 -1.33
N ASP A 48 11.94 18.16 -1.19
CA ASP A 48 10.61 18.77 -1.32
C ASP A 48 9.56 18.27 -0.31
N GLY A 49 9.89 17.29 0.53
CA GLY A 49 8.96 16.68 1.45
C GLY A 49 9.07 17.21 2.89
N THR A 50 7.93 17.60 3.47
CA THR A 50 7.85 18.11 4.85
C THR A 50 6.87 17.33 5.73
N VAL A 51 6.19 16.32 5.17
CA VAL A 51 5.09 15.63 5.86
C VAL A 51 5.65 14.53 6.77
N GLY A 52 5.52 14.70 8.08
CA GLY A 52 5.94 13.70 9.05
C GLY A 52 5.10 12.41 8.96
N VAL A 53 5.76 11.25 8.94
CA VAL A 53 5.08 9.95 8.72
C VAL A 53 3.98 9.67 9.76
N GLY A 54 4.21 10.03 11.02
CA GLY A 54 3.20 9.83 12.08
C GLY A 54 1.96 10.71 11.89
N GLN A 55 2.17 11.99 11.56
CA GLN A 55 1.10 12.96 11.29
C GLN A 55 0.29 12.57 10.05
N LEU A 56 0.98 12.09 9.00
CA LEU A 56 0.34 11.55 7.80
C LEU A 56 -0.63 10.43 8.14
N VAL A 57 -0.15 9.39 8.82
CA VAL A 57 -0.96 8.21 9.14
C VAL A 57 -2.15 8.58 10.03
N GLN A 58 -1.93 9.46 11.01
CA GLN A 58 -3.02 9.98 11.84
C GLN A 58 -4.08 10.70 10.99
N ARG A 59 -3.65 11.57 10.08
CA ARG A 59 -4.57 12.35 9.24
C ARG A 59 -5.38 11.46 8.29
N VAL A 60 -4.73 10.48 7.67
CA VAL A 60 -5.37 9.48 6.78
C VAL A 60 -6.44 8.69 7.55
N ARG A 61 -6.16 8.32 8.80
CA ARG A 61 -7.12 7.64 9.68
C ARG A 61 -8.32 8.53 10.00
N GLU A 62 -8.10 9.79 10.37
CA GLU A 62 -9.17 10.76 10.66
C GLU A 62 -10.08 10.99 9.45
N LEU A 63 -9.52 10.94 8.24
CA LEU A 63 -10.25 11.09 6.98
C LEU A 63 -10.96 9.79 6.53
N GLY A 64 -10.84 8.69 7.28
CA GLY A 64 -11.46 7.42 6.94
C GLY A 64 -10.91 6.77 5.66
N MET A 65 -9.67 7.11 5.28
CA MET A 65 -9.05 6.57 4.07
C MET A 65 -8.51 5.16 4.34
N PRO A 66 -8.85 4.16 3.49
CA PRO A 66 -8.46 2.77 3.73
C PRO A 66 -6.98 2.49 3.41
N ALA A 67 -6.34 3.36 2.64
CA ALA A 67 -4.97 3.20 2.16
C ALA A 67 -4.30 4.56 1.95
N VAL A 68 -2.97 4.55 1.87
CA VAL A 68 -2.17 5.70 1.45
C VAL A 68 -0.83 5.21 0.88
N ALA A 69 -0.28 5.92 -0.11
CA ALA A 69 1.07 5.69 -0.61
C ALA A 69 2.07 6.72 -0.07
N ILE A 70 3.34 6.32 -0.01
CA ILE A 70 4.47 7.25 0.02
C ILE A 70 5.28 7.03 -1.26
N THR A 71 5.64 8.12 -1.91
CA THR A 71 6.37 8.17 -3.19
C THR A 71 7.47 9.21 -3.09
N ASP A 72 8.39 9.04 -2.14
CA ASP A 72 9.48 10.00 -1.95
C ASP A 72 10.37 10.09 -3.20
N LEU A 73 10.91 11.28 -3.48
CA LEU A 73 11.82 11.52 -4.59
C LEU A 73 13.11 10.68 -4.50
N ASN A 74 13.31 9.83 -5.51
CA ASN A 74 14.47 8.98 -5.76
C ASN A 74 14.87 8.08 -4.58
N ASN A 75 13.97 7.80 -3.63
CA ASN A 75 14.33 7.00 -2.46
C ASN A 75 13.13 6.27 -1.83
N VAL A 76 13.43 5.36 -0.89
CA VAL A 76 12.44 4.62 -0.08
C VAL A 76 12.79 4.65 1.42
N PHE A 77 13.40 5.73 1.90
CA PHE A 77 13.92 5.80 3.27
C PHE A 77 12.82 5.78 4.33
N ALA A 78 11.66 6.39 4.02
CA ALA A 78 10.49 6.37 4.91
C ALA A 78 9.86 4.98 5.07
N LEU A 79 10.12 4.05 4.15
CA LEU A 79 9.29 2.88 3.93
C LEU A 79 9.07 2.04 5.19
N VAL A 80 10.13 1.70 5.92
CA VAL A 80 10.01 0.84 7.12
C VAL A 80 9.21 1.52 8.23
N LYS A 81 9.45 2.82 8.45
CA LYS A 81 8.74 3.62 9.47
C LYS A 81 7.26 3.77 9.10
N PHE A 82 6.99 4.11 7.85
CA PHE A 82 5.65 4.27 7.30
C PHE A 82 4.85 2.97 7.33
N TYR A 83 5.44 1.88 6.85
CA TYR A 83 4.76 0.58 6.79
C TYR A 83 4.31 0.12 8.18
N LYS A 84 5.19 0.24 9.18
CA LYS A 84 4.85 -0.09 10.59
C LYS A 84 3.76 0.82 11.14
N ALA A 85 3.85 2.14 10.90
CA ALA A 85 2.87 3.10 11.40
C ALA A 85 1.48 2.90 10.76
N ALA A 86 1.42 2.73 9.45
CA ALA A 86 0.18 2.51 8.71
C ALA A 86 -0.52 1.21 9.15
N LEU A 87 0.22 0.11 9.26
CA LEU A 87 -0.33 -1.17 9.75
C LEU A 87 -0.89 -1.05 11.17
N ALA A 88 -0.17 -0.38 12.08
CA ALA A 88 -0.65 -0.15 13.44
C ALA A 88 -1.94 0.68 13.50
N ALA A 89 -2.18 1.51 12.48
CA ALA A 89 -3.39 2.32 12.35
C ALA A 89 -4.52 1.62 11.54
N GLY A 90 -4.31 0.39 11.07
CA GLY A 90 -5.29 -0.33 10.24
C GLY A 90 -5.42 0.21 8.81
N ILE A 91 -4.45 1.00 8.35
CA ILE A 91 -4.40 1.57 7.00
C ILE A 91 -3.51 0.69 6.14
N LYS A 92 -3.93 0.41 4.90
CA LYS A 92 -3.10 -0.31 3.92
C LYS A 92 -1.96 0.60 3.42
N PRO A 93 -0.69 0.30 3.72
CA PRO A 93 0.43 1.04 3.15
C PRO A 93 0.65 0.64 1.68
N ILE A 94 0.93 1.63 0.83
CA ILE A 94 1.37 1.43 -0.55
C ILE A 94 2.78 1.98 -0.68
N CYS A 95 3.70 1.16 -1.17
CA CYS A 95 5.08 1.55 -1.43
C CYS A 95 5.20 2.13 -2.84
N GLY A 96 5.93 3.22 -2.97
CA GLY A 96 6.29 3.80 -4.26
C GLY A 96 7.48 4.74 -4.13
N CYS A 97 7.85 5.35 -5.25
CA CYS A 97 8.95 6.30 -5.35
C CYS A 97 8.74 7.14 -6.61
N ASP A 98 9.07 8.42 -6.53
CA ASP A 98 9.15 9.29 -7.69
C ASP A 98 10.56 9.24 -8.26
N ILE A 99 10.71 8.86 -9.52
CA ILE A 99 12.00 8.76 -10.20
C ILE A 99 12.15 9.86 -11.24
N GLU A 100 13.23 10.62 -11.16
CA GLU A 100 13.65 11.53 -12.23
C GLU A 100 14.23 10.72 -13.39
N ILE A 101 13.80 10.99 -14.61
CA ILE A 101 14.26 10.31 -15.83
C ILE A 101 14.82 11.35 -16.80
N ASP A 102 16.04 11.09 -17.28
CA ASP A 102 16.59 11.83 -18.41
C ASP A 102 15.81 11.50 -19.69
N THR A 103 15.25 12.53 -20.32
CA THR A 103 14.47 12.36 -21.55
C THR A 103 15.36 12.19 -22.78
N GLY A 104 16.68 12.42 -22.67
CA GLY A 104 17.66 12.36 -23.76
C GLY A 104 17.61 13.57 -24.69
N TRP A 105 16.79 14.58 -24.37
CA TRP A 105 16.67 15.82 -25.14
C TRP A 105 17.36 16.96 -24.40
N PRO A 106 18.39 17.61 -24.99
CA PRO A 106 19.21 18.62 -24.31
C PRO A 106 18.43 19.80 -23.72
N ASP A 107 17.31 20.16 -24.34
CA ASP A 107 16.51 21.34 -23.99
C ASP A 107 15.23 20.98 -23.23
N ARG A 108 15.06 19.72 -22.80
CA ARG A 108 13.88 19.32 -22.02
C ARG A 108 14.26 19.07 -20.57
N PRO A 109 13.42 19.51 -19.62
CA PRO A 109 13.59 19.11 -18.24
C PRO A 109 13.48 17.58 -18.12
N THR A 110 14.09 17.06 -17.07
CA THR A 110 13.93 15.66 -16.66
C THR A 110 12.45 15.36 -16.45
N GLY A 111 12.02 14.17 -16.85
CA GLY A 111 10.68 13.68 -16.58
C GLY A 111 10.59 13.16 -15.16
N LEU A 112 9.44 13.33 -14.49
CA LEU A 112 9.18 12.72 -13.19
C LEU A 112 8.17 11.59 -13.36
N LEU A 113 8.52 10.38 -12.90
CA LEU A 113 7.62 9.23 -12.93
C LEU A 113 7.38 8.68 -11.54
N THR A 114 6.11 8.65 -11.14
CA THR A 114 5.67 7.97 -9.92
C THR A 114 5.53 6.46 -10.19
N LEU A 115 6.34 5.66 -9.50
CA LEU A 115 6.29 4.21 -9.56
C LEU A 115 5.64 3.65 -8.30
N LEU A 116 4.66 2.76 -8.48
CA LEU A 116 3.97 2.07 -7.39
C LEU A 116 4.31 0.58 -7.39
N VAL A 117 4.56 0.05 -6.20
CA VAL A 117 4.90 -1.35 -5.98
C VAL A 117 3.64 -2.16 -5.78
N ARG A 118 3.38 -3.09 -6.71
CA ARG A 118 2.26 -4.04 -6.62
C ARG A 118 2.59 -5.29 -5.80
N ASN A 119 3.82 -5.79 -5.91
CA ASN A 119 4.23 -7.08 -5.40
C ASN A 119 5.73 -7.11 -5.05
N GLN A 120 6.20 -8.24 -4.54
CA GLN A 120 7.58 -8.41 -4.10
C GLN A 120 8.60 -8.21 -5.24
N GLU A 121 8.29 -8.71 -6.44
CA GLU A 121 9.13 -8.50 -7.62
C GLU A 121 9.23 -7.02 -7.98
N GLY A 122 8.11 -6.29 -7.98
CA GLY A 122 8.08 -4.85 -8.20
C GLY A 122 8.91 -4.09 -7.17
N TYR A 123 8.92 -4.53 -5.90
CA TYR A 123 9.75 -3.92 -4.86
C TYR A 123 11.25 -4.12 -5.13
N GLN A 124 11.65 -5.33 -5.54
CA GLN A 124 13.03 -5.64 -5.90
C GLN A 124 13.49 -4.83 -7.10
N ASN A 125 12.66 -4.75 -8.15
CA ASN A 125 12.93 -3.95 -9.33
C ASN A 125 13.07 -2.47 -8.98
N LEU A 126 12.16 -1.93 -8.15
CA LEU A 126 12.23 -0.54 -7.72
C LEU A 126 13.52 -0.25 -6.93
N THR A 127 13.87 -1.13 -6.00
CA THR A 127 15.11 -1.00 -5.20
C THR A 127 16.35 -1.02 -6.10
N GLN A 128 16.36 -1.89 -7.12
CA GLN A 128 17.46 -1.95 -8.08
C GLN A 128 17.55 -0.69 -8.94
N LEU A 129 16.42 -0.15 -9.41
CA LEU A 129 16.36 1.11 -10.17
C LEU A 129 16.92 2.27 -9.35
N ILE A 130 16.46 2.42 -8.10
CA ILE A 130 16.97 3.45 -7.18
C ILE A 130 18.48 3.25 -6.96
N SER A 131 18.94 2.01 -6.73
CA SER A 131 20.36 1.76 -6.54
C SER A 131 21.19 2.16 -7.76
N ARG A 132 20.69 1.90 -8.98
CA ARG A 132 21.37 2.28 -10.22
C ARG A 132 21.38 3.78 -10.43
N SER A 133 20.28 4.49 -10.13
CA SER A 133 20.24 5.95 -10.29
C SER A 133 21.28 6.65 -9.41
N TYR A 134 21.51 6.16 -8.19
CA TYR A 134 22.58 6.68 -7.33
C TYR A 134 24.00 6.32 -7.80
N GLN A 135 24.19 5.20 -8.48
CA GLN A 135 25.52 4.70 -8.89
C GLN A 135 25.95 5.19 -10.28
N GLU A 136 25.02 5.21 -11.23
CA GLU A 136 25.27 5.33 -12.66
C GLU A 136 24.68 6.63 -13.25
N GLY A 137 23.51 7.05 -12.76
CA GLY A 137 22.74 8.16 -13.30
C GLY A 137 22.87 9.44 -12.49
N GLN A 138 24.06 10.05 -12.38
CA GLN A 138 24.19 11.35 -11.71
C GLN A 138 24.18 12.50 -12.71
N GLY A 139 23.07 13.25 -12.77
CA GLY A 139 22.97 14.53 -13.47
C GLY A 139 23.01 15.68 -12.47
N ALA A 140 24.01 16.57 -12.58
CA ALA A 140 24.16 17.73 -11.68
C ALA A 140 24.12 17.39 -10.16
N GLY A 141 24.56 16.18 -9.78
CA GLY A 141 24.56 15.70 -8.39
C GLY A 141 23.23 15.12 -7.90
N ARG A 142 22.25 14.91 -8.80
CA ARG A 142 20.99 14.22 -8.51
C ARG A 142 20.95 12.84 -9.17
N PRO A 143 20.44 11.81 -8.48
CA PRO A 143 20.20 10.50 -9.08
C PRO A 143 19.07 10.58 -10.12
N MET A 144 19.28 10.00 -11.29
CA MET A 144 18.39 9.90 -12.46
C MET A 144 18.45 8.51 -13.10
#